data_AF-A0A8R1IR16-F1
#
_entry.id   AF-A0A8R1IR16-F1
#
_cell.length_a   1.000
_cell.length_b   1.000
_cell.length_c   1.000
_cell.angle_alpha   90.00
_cell.angle_beta   90.00
_cell.angle_gamma   90.00
#
_symmetry.space_group_name_H-M   'P 1'
#
loop_
_entity.id
_entity.type
_entity.pdbx_description
1 polymer ?
#
loop_
_entity_poly.entity_id
_entity_poly.type
_entity_poly.pdbx_seq_one_letter_code
_entity_poly.pdbx_strand_id
1 'polypeptide(L)'
;MYTILWYINERMRRNFSKPGAFRLAQQFQVKENIRHIMLTKNIICSATVYVAISCSLLMILVFDMVPEWLKNPLAHCVENCIFLNPLLICTVSMFSEPAWKKEFIQSIPLVSHVFSADKQSLENKKSLRPVEETEMYFNQFKMAWV
;
A
#
# COMPACT_ATOMS: atom_id res chain seq x y z
N MET A 1 10.92 -3.99 -17.90
CA MET A 1 11.28 -2.75 -17.17
C MET A 1 11.23 -2.94 -15.65
N TYR A 2 10.08 -3.33 -15.06
CA TYR A 2 9.93 -3.50 -13.60
C TYR A 2 10.87 -4.56 -12.97
N THR A 3 11.11 -5.68 -13.66
CA THR A 3 12.03 -6.73 -13.21
C THR A 3 13.49 -6.26 -13.16
N ILE A 4 13.90 -5.42 -14.12
CA ILE A 4 15.24 -4.82 -14.18
C ILE A 4 15.42 -3.81 -13.05
N LEU A 5 14.43 -2.92 -12.84
CA LEU A 5 14.42 -1.97 -11.72
C LEU A 5 14.47 -2.69 -10.37
N TRP A 6 13.71 -3.78 -10.21
CA TRP A 6 13.77 -4.61 -9.01
C TRP A 6 15.15 -5.21 -8.81
N TYR A 7 15.73 -5.84 -9.84
CA TYR A 7 17.04 -6.46 -9.77
C TYR A 7 18.15 -5.47 -9.39
N ILE A 8 18.14 -4.26 -9.99
CA ILE A 8 19.10 -3.20 -9.67
C ILE A 8 18.93 -2.74 -8.22
N ASN A 9 17.71 -2.43 -7.78
CA ASN A 9 17.47 -1.97 -6.41
C ASN A 9 17.79 -3.06 -5.37
N GLU A 10 17.50 -4.33 -5.65
CA GLU A 10 17.84 -5.45 -4.78
C GLU A 10 19.36 -5.65 -4.67
N ARG A 11 20.08 -5.53 -5.79
CA ARG A 11 21.55 -5.57 -5.81
C ARG A 11 22.16 -4.42 -5.00
N MET A 12 21.61 -3.22 -5.12
CA MET A 12 22.02 -2.06 -4.33
C MET A 12 21.72 -2.26 -2.84
N ARG A 13 20.54 -2.82 -2.49
CA ARG A 13 20.16 -3.14 -1.11
C ARG A 13 21.15 -4.09 -0.44
N ARG A 14 21.59 -5.13 -1.14
CA ARG A 14 22.60 -6.08 -0.64
C ARG A 14 23.98 -5.44 -0.43
N ASN A 15 24.33 -4.46 -1.25
CA ASN A 15 25.59 -3.72 -1.10
C ASN A 15 25.58 -2.74 0.09
N PHE A 16 24.41 -2.34 0.60
CA PHE A 16 24.30 -1.51 1.80
C PHE A 16 24.67 -2.24 3.10
N SER A 17 24.77 -3.56 3.09
CA SER A 17 25.23 -4.33 4.26
C SER A 17 26.72 -4.11 4.57
N LYS A 18 27.47 -3.41 3.69
CA LYS A 18 28.86 -3.02 3.92
C LYS A 18 28.91 -1.64 4.60
N PRO A 19 29.40 -1.54 5.86
CA PRO A 19 29.52 -0.26 6.56
C PRO A 19 30.40 0.73 5.76
N GLY A 20 29.95 1.98 5.63
CA GLY A 20 30.72 3.09 5.05
C GLY A 20 30.64 3.27 3.52
N ALA A 21 30.00 2.37 2.78
CA ALA A 21 30.00 2.42 1.31
C ALA A 21 28.99 3.41 0.68
N PHE A 22 27.98 3.87 1.43
CA PHE A 22 26.87 4.67 0.86
C PHE A 22 26.40 5.80 1.75
N ARG A 23 25.98 6.91 1.13
CA ARG A 23 25.35 8.04 1.82
C ARG A 23 23.95 7.66 2.27
N LEU A 24 23.53 8.16 3.44
CA LEU A 24 22.20 7.92 4.02
C LEU A 24 21.08 8.14 2.99
N ALA A 25 21.13 9.24 2.24
CA ALA A 25 20.16 9.57 1.20
C ALA A 25 20.01 8.49 0.10
N GLN A 26 21.09 7.81 -0.28
CA GLN A 26 21.05 6.74 -1.29
C GLN A 26 20.35 5.49 -0.76
N GLN A 27 20.56 5.17 0.51
CA GLN A 27 19.87 4.05 1.16
C GLN A 27 18.36 4.30 1.25
N PHE A 28 17.97 5.55 1.51
CA PHE A 28 16.57 5.98 1.49
C PHE A 28 15.94 5.82 0.10
N GLN A 29 16.58 6.35 -0.94
CA GLN A 29 16.05 6.27 -2.31
C GLN A 29 15.83 4.82 -2.75
N VAL A 30 16.77 3.92 -2.49
CA VAL A 30 16.65 2.51 -2.88
C VAL A 30 15.56 1.79 -2.08
N LYS A 31 15.43 2.07 -0.77
CA LYS A 31 14.34 1.49 0.04
C LYS A 31 12.97 1.97 -0.41
N GLU A 32 12.82 3.27 -0.69
CA GLU A 32 11.56 3.83 -1.17
C GLU A 32 11.21 3.30 -2.56
N ASN A 33 12.18 3.15 -3.46
CA ASN A 33 11.98 2.53 -4.76
C ASN A 33 11.48 1.08 -4.65
N ILE A 34 12.05 0.29 -3.72
CA ILE A 34 11.60 -1.08 -3.47
C ILE A 34 10.16 -1.09 -2.97
N ARG A 35 9.81 -0.19 -2.05
CA ARG A 35 8.44 -0.02 -1.53
C ARG A 35 7.46 0.32 -2.65
N HIS A 36 7.80 1.28 -3.50
CA HIS A 36 7.00 1.66 -4.67
C HIS A 36 6.82 0.52 -5.67
N ILE A 37 7.87 -0.28 -5.91
CA ILE A 37 7.78 -1.48 -6.77
C ILE A 37 6.84 -2.52 -6.17
N MET A 38 6.91 -2.77 -4.85
CA MET A 38 6.00 -3.69 -4.17
C MET A 38 4.55 -3.21 -4.25
N LEU A 39 4.30 -1.92 -4.01
CA LEU A 39 2.99 -1.29 -4.17
C LEU A 39 2.45 -1.50 -5.60
N THR A 40 3.27 -1.17 -6.62
CA THR A 40 2.85 -1.35 -8.02
C THR A 40 2.52 -2.82 -8.30
N LYS A 41 3.35 -3.76 -7.81
CA LYS A 41 3.11 -5.20 -8.01
C LYS A 41 1.79 -5.63 -7.39
N ASN A 42 1.45 -5.15 -6.19
CA ASN A 42 0.20 -5.46 -5.52
C ASN A 42 -1.01 -4.91 -6.30
N ILE A 43 -0.92 -3.68 -6.80
CA ILE A 43 -1.96 -3.06 -7.62
C ILE A 43 -2.16 -3.86 -8.92
N ILE A 44 -1.10 -4.19 -9.64
CA ILE A 44 -1.17 -4.97 -10.88
C ILE A 44 -1.77 -6.36 -10.61
N CYS A 45 -1.30 -7.05 -9.57
CA CYS A 45 -1.82 -8.36 -9.19
C CYS A 45 -3.32 -8.29 -8.87
N SER A 46 -3.73 -7.34 -8.04
CA SER A 46 -5.13 -7.16 -7.65
C SER A 46 -6.02 -6.79 -8.84
N ALA A 47 -5.58 -5.86 -9.69
CA ALA A 47 -6.30 -5.50 -10.92
C ALA A 47 -6.45 -6.70 -11.87
N THR A 48 -5.40 -7.52 -12.01
CA THR A 48 -5.43 -8.72 -12.85
C THR A 48 -6.44 -9.74 -12.33
N VAL A 49 -6.42 -10.03 -11.02
CA VAL A 49 -7.39 -10.93 -10.38
C VAL A 49 -8.81 -10.38 -10.54
N TYR A 50 -8.98 -9.07 -10.38
CA TYR A 50 -10.28 -8.42 -10.52
C TYR A 50 -10.87 -8.52 -11.92
N VAL A 51 -10.06 -8.22 -12.94
CA VAL A 51 -10.47 -8.37 -14.35
C VAL A 51 -10.78 -9.84 -14.65
N ALA A 52 -9.96 -10.78 -14.17
CA ALA A 52 -10.20 -12.20 -14.36
C ALA A 52 -11.55 -12.65 -13.75
N ILE A 53 -11.88 -12.19 -12.54
CA ILE A 53 -13.18 -12.45 -11.89
C ILE A 53 -14.32 -11.84 -12.71
N SER A 54 -14.19 -10.57 -13.10
CA SER A 54 -15.22 -9.85 -13.85
C SER A 54 -15.50 -10.49 -15.21
N CYS A 55 -14.44 -10.89 -15.93
CA CYS A 55 -14.56 -11.64 -17.17
C CYS A 55 -15.20 -13.01 -16.94
N SER A 56 -14.82 -13.73 -15.88
CA SER A 56 -15.40 -15.04 -15.57
C SER A 56 -16.91 -14.95 -15.29
N LEU A 57 -17.34 -13.96 -14.51
CA LEU A 57 -18.75 -13.69 -14.23
C LEU A 57 -19.52 -13.36 -15.51
N LEU A 58 -18.93 -12.56 -16.40
CA LEU A 58 -19.51 -12.22 -17.70
C LEU A 58 -19.64 -13.46 -18.60
N MET A 59 -18.62 -14.32 -18.68
CA MET A 59 -18.71 -15.56 -19.46
C MET A 59 -19.78 -16.52 -18.92
N ILE A 60 -19.93 -16.62 -17.59
CA ILE A 60 -20.99 -17.43 -16.95
C ILE A 60 -22.38 -16.95 -17.38
N LEU A 61 -22.59 -15.62 -17.42
CA LEU A 61 -23.85 -15.03 -17.89
C LEU A 61 -24.08 -15.28 -19.39
N VAL A 62 -23.05 -15.07 -20.23
CA VAL A 62 -23.16 -15.21 -21.69
C VAL A 62 -23.46 -16.65 -22.12
N PHE A 63 -22.86 -17.63 -21.45
CA PHE A 63 -23.11 -19.05 -21.73
C PHE A 63 -24.34 -19.62 -21.04
N ASP A 64 -25.13 -18.78 -20.37
CA ASP A 64 -26.35 -19.18 -19.69
C ASP A 64 -26.15 -20.31 -18.67
N MET A 65 -24.99 -20.32 -18.01
CA MET A 65 -24.60 -21.37 -17.05
C MET A 65 -25.23 -21.19 -15.67
N VAL A 66 -26.17 -20.25 -15.51
CA VAL A 66 -26.84 -19.94 -14.25
C VAL A 66 -28.37 -19.94 -14.41
N PRO A 67 -29.12 -20.29 -13.35
CA PRO A 67 -30.57 -20.24 -13.36
C PRO A 67 -31.12 -18.83 -13.61
N GLU A 68 -32.29 -18.72 -14.23
CA GLU A 68 -32.95 -17.44 -14.56
C GLU A 68 -33.06 -16.47 -13.37
N TRP A 69 -33.40 -16.99 -12.19
CA TRP A 69 -33.54 -16.17 -10.98
C TRP A 69 -32.21 -15.53 -10.52
N LEU A 70 -31.07 -16.10 -10.92
CA LEU A 70 -29.73 -15.62 -10.55
C LEU A 70 -29.12 -14.71 -11.63
N LYS A 71 -29.65 -14.71 -12.87
CA LYS A 71 -29.10 -13.88 -13.97
C LYS A 71 -29.12 -12.39 -13.64
N ASN A 72 -30.26 -11.90 -13.17
CA ASN A 72 -30.44 -10.48 -12.87
C ASN A 72 -29.52 -9.96 -11.74
N PRO A 73 -29.44 -10.62 -10.56
CA PRO A 73 -28.48 -10.20 -9.53
C PRO A 73 -27.02 -10.35 -9.97
N LEU A 74 -26.68 -11.38 -10.75
CA LEU A 74 -25.32 -11.57 -11.27
C LEU A 74 -24.94 -10.48 -12.29
N ALA A 75 -25.88 -10.04 -13.14
CA ALA A 75 -25.68 -8.91 -14.05
C ALA A 75 -25.38 -7.62 -13.28
N HIS A 76 -26.13 -7.33 -12.21
CA HIS A 76 -25.83 -6.20 -11.34
C HIS A 76 -24.46 -6.34 -10.65
N CYS A 77 -24.05 -7.55 -10.25
CA CYS A 77 -22.69 -7.76 -9.72
C CYS A 77 -21.62 -7.41 -10.76
N VAL A 78 -21.78 -7.81 -12.02
CA VAL A 78 -20.85 -7.48 -13.11
C VAL A 78 -20.79 -5.96 -13.36
N GLU A 79 -21.94 -5.29 -13.43
CA GLU A 79 -22.01 -3.83 -13.56
C GLU A 79 -21.28 -3.13 -12.41
N ASN A 80 -21.59 -3.51 -11.18
CA ASN A 80 -20.91 -2.96 -10.00
C ASN A 80 -19.41 -3.24 -10.03
N CYS A 81 -18.96 -4.41 -10.49
CA CYS A 81 -17.54 -4.66 -10.68
C CYS A 81 -16.91 -3.69 -11.71
N ILE A 82 -17.61 -3.32 -12.78
CA ILE A 82 -17.07 -2.35 -13.74
C ILE A 82 -16.96 -0.95 -13.09
N PHE A 83 -17.93 -0.55 -12.28
CA PHE A 83 -17.96 0.78 -11.66
C PHE A 83 -17.10 0.92 -10.40
N LEU A 84 -16.84 -0.16 -9.64
CA LEU A 84 -16.10 -0.13 -8.38
C LEU A 84 -14.57 -0.25 -8.53
N ASN A 85 -14.06 -0.20 -9.76
CA ASN A 85 -12.61 -0.18 -10.06
C ASN A 85 -11.81 0.82 -9.20
N PRO A 86 -12.25 2.08 -9.00
CA PRO A 86 -11.52 3.03 -8.17
C PRO A 86 -11.43 2.60 -6.70
N LEU A 87 -12.47 1.98 -6.15
CA LEU A 87 -12.44 1.49 -4.77
C LEU A 87 -11.42 0.39 -4.58
N LEU A 88 -11.29 -0.53 -5.56
CA LEU A 88 -10.27 -1.57 -5.53
C LEU A 88 -8.87 -0.96 -5.58
N ILE A 89 -8.60 -0.05 -6.51
CA ILE A 89 -7.28 0.58 -6.62
C ILE A 89 -6.93 1.37 -5.34
N CYS A 90 -7.88 2.15 -4.82
CA CYS A 90 -7.68 2.95 -3.62
C CYS A 90 -7.45 2.07 -2.39
N THR A 91 -8.24 1.02 -2.20
CA THR A 91 -8.08 0.09 -1.07
C THR A 91 -6.74 -0.63 -1.14
N VAL A 92 -6.40 -1.23 -2.28
CA VAL A 92 -5.11 -1.93 -2.47
C VAL A 92 -3.95 -0.98 -2.23
N SER A 93 -4.04 0.27 -2.71
CA SER A 93 -3.00 1.28 -2.49
C SER A 93 -2.85 1.64 -1.01
N MET A 94 -3.97 1.89 -0.32
CA MET A 94 -4.01 2.23 1.10
C MET A 94 -3.44 1.12 1.99
N PHE A 95 -3.77 -0.14 1.68
CA PHE A 95 -3.33 -1.29 2.48
C PHE A 95 -1.94 -1.82 2.12
N SER A 96 -1.44 -1.52 0.92
CA SER A 96 -0.08 -1.90 0.51
C SER A 96 1.01 -1.07 1.17
N GLU A 97 0.67 0.14 1.63
CA GLU A 97 1.59 1.04 2.29
C GLU A 97 1.33 1.09 3.82
N PRO A 98 2.25 0.58 4.66
CA PRO A 98 2.06 0.57 6.12
C PRO A 98 1.74 1.94 6.74
N ALA A 99 2.35 3.02 6.23
CA ALA A 99 2.09 4.36 6.74
C ALA A 99 0.63 4.78 6.48
N TRP A 100 0.14 4.56 5.26
CA TRP A 100 -1.23 4.91 4.88
C TRP A 100 -2.26 4.01 5.56
N LYS A 101 -1.98 2.71 5.64
CA LYS A 101 -2.82 1.75 6.38
C LYS A 101 -3.01 2.19 7.84
N LYS A 102 -1.92 2.59 8.51
CA LYS A 102 -1.96 3.01 9.92
C LYS A 102 -2.82 4.26 10.09
N GLU A 103 -2.58 5.29 9.29
CA GLU A 103 -3.36 6.54 9.34
C GLU A 103 -4.83 6.30 9.01
N PHE A 104 -5.11 5.48 7.98
CA PHE A 104 -6.48 5.12 7.62
C PHE A 104 -7.21 4.40 8.76
N ILE A 105 -6.61 3.37 9.36
CA ILE A 105 -7.23 2.66 10.49
C ILE A 105 -7.45 3.59 11.69
N GLN A 106 -6.51 4.50 11.97
CA GLN A 106 -6.65 5.46 13.06
C GLN A 106 -7.71 6.52 12.80
N SER A 107 -7.96 6.85 11.53
CA SER A 107 -9.03 7.78 11.12
C SER A 107 -10.43 7.19 11.27
N ILE A 108 -10.55 5.86 11.45
CA ILE A 108 -11.84 5.20 11.68
C ILE A 108 -12.28 5.45 13.14
N PRO A 109 -13.41 6.14 13.37
CA PRO A 109 -13.82 6.56 14.71
C PRO A 109 -14.11 5.38 15.65
N LEU A 110 -14.41 4.20 15.11
CA LEU A 110 -14.63 2.96 15.89
C LEU A 110 -13.33 2.36 16.46
N VAL A 111 -12.18 2.63 15.84
CA VAL A 111 -10.88 2.04 16.20
C VAL A 111 -10.00 3.05 16.93
N SER A 112 -10.25 4.35 16.74
CA SER A 112 -9.47 5.44 17.34
C SER A 112 -9.43 5.37 18.88
N HIS A 113 -10.50 4.97 19.55
CA HIS A 113 -10.56 4.87 21.01
C HIS A 113 -9.58 3.85 21.61
N VAL A 114 -9.23 2.79 20.87
CA VAL A 114 -8.30 1.74 21.34
C VAL A 114 -6.85 2.16 21.16
N PHE A 115 -6.54 2.93 20.11
CA PHE A 115 -5.17 3.36 19.78
C PHE A 115 -4.80 4.76 20.29
N SER A 116 -5.75 5.54 20.80
CA SER A 116 -5.51 6.92 21.27
C SER A 116 -4.71 7.00 22.57
N ALA A 117 -4.70 5.93 23.39
CA ALA A 117 -3.88 5.87 24.61
C ALA A 117 -2.37 5.97 24.31
N ASP A 118 -1.94 5.62 23.10
CA ASP A 118 -0.52 5.60 22.69
C ASP A 118 -0.05 6.99 22.17
N LYS A 119 -0.97 7.83 21.67
CA LYS A 119 -0.65 9.15 21.09
C LYS A 119 -0.29 10.22 22.13
N GLN A 120 -0.80 10.12 23.35
CA GLN A 120 -0.57 11.11 24.40
C GLN A 120 0.90 11.18 24.86
N SER A 121 1.70 10.14 24.60
CA SER A 121 3.14 10.12 24.88
C SER A 121 3.99 10.84 23.83
N LEU A 122 3.48 11.02 22.61
CA LEU A 122 4.25 11.49 21.45
C LEU A 122 4.11 13.00 21.22
N GLU A 123 2.96 13.61 21.57
CA GLU A 123 2.70 15.04 21.35
C GLU A 123 3.52 15.97 22.25
N ASN A 124 3.92 15.53 23.45
CA ASN A 124 4.75 16.33 24.36
C ASN A 124 6.18 16.61 23.85
N LYS A 125 6.60 16.04 22.71
CA LYS A 125 7.92 16.27 22.11
C LYS A 125 7.95 17.29 20.97
N LYS A 126 6.81 17.83 20.53
CA LYS A 126 6.71 18.58 19.27
C LYS A 126 7.02 20.09 19.36
N SER A 127 7.44 20.63 20.51
CA SER A 127 7.80 22.03 20.65
C SER A 127 9.33 22.25 20.54
N LEU A 128 9.93 22.14 19.35
CA LEU A 128 11.30 22.64 19.10
C LEU A 128 11.53 22.90 17.59
N ARG A 129 12.54 23.69 17.26
CA ARG A 129 12.60 24.65 16.12
C ARG A 129 12.79 23.99 14.73
N PRO A 130 12.55 24.71 13.60
CA PRO A 130 12.53 24.14 12.25
C PRO A 130 13.81 23.45 11.76
N VAL A 131 14.98 23.76 12.35
CA VAL A 131 16.26 23.12 11.99
C VAL A 131 16.40 21.75 12.65
N GLU A 132 15.72 21.52 13.79
CA GLU A 132 15.70 20.22 14.48
C GLU A 132 14.66 19.26 13.88
N GLU A 133 13.68 19.74 13.10
CA GLU A 133 12.66 18.86 12.49
C GLU A 133 13.27 17.86 11.51
N THR A 134 14.27 18.26 10.72
CA THR A 134 14.88 17.35 9.73
C THR A 134 15.71 16.27 10.44
N GLU A 135 16.51 16.65 11.44
CA GLU A 135 17.27 15.67 12.23
C GLU A 135 16.39 14.82 13.14
N MET A 136 15.32 15.38 13.70
CA MET A 136 14.30 14.62 14.42
C MET A 136 13.55 13.67 13.48
N TYR A 137 13.27 14.06 12.23
CA TYR A 137 12.63 13.19 11.25
C TYR A 137 13.53 11.99 10.97
N PHE A 138 14.82 12.22 10.68
CA PHE A 138 15.78 11.14 10.46
C PHE A 138 16.04 10.31 11.73
N ASN A 139 16.01 10.89 12.92
CA ASN A 139 16.18 10.16 14.18
C ASN A 139 14.94 9.36 14.60
N GLN A 140 13.74 9.92 14.49
CA GLN A 140 12.49 9.19 14.72
C GLN A 140 12.34 8.07 13.68
N PHE A 141 12.74 8.33 12.43
CA PHE A 141 12.80 7.31 11.38
C PHE A 141 13.89 6.25 11.65
N LYS A 142 15.00 6.60 12.32
CA LYS A 142 15.99 5.60 12.75
C LYS A 142 15.48 4.74 13.92
N MET A 143 14.73 5.34 14.84
CA MET A 143 14.20 4.69 16.05
C MET A 143 12.96 3.83 15.79
N ALA A 144 12.13 4.16 14.79
CA ALA A 144 10.97 3.36 14.41
C ALA A 144 11.32 2.09 13.60
N TRP A 145 12.61 1.87 13.32
CA TRP A 145 13.09 0.81 12.42
C TRP A 145 14.24 -0.04 13.01
N VAL A 146 14.52 0.10 14.31
CA VAL A 146 15.17 -0.95 15.14
C VAL A 146 14.06 -1.80 15.74
#